data_AF-F0TD47-F1
#
_entry.id   AF-F0TD47-F1
#
_cell.length_a   1.000
_cell.length_b   1.000
_cell.length_c   1.000
_cell.angle_alpha   90.00
_cell.angle_beta   90.00
_cell.angle_gamma   90.00
#
_symmetry.space_group_name_H-M   'P 1'
#
loop_
_entity.id
_entity.type
_entity.pdbx_description
1 polymer ?
#
loop_
_entity_poly.entity_id
_entity_poly.type
_entity_poly.pdbx_seq_one_letter_code
_entity_poly.pdbx_strand_id
1 'polypeptide(L)'
;MCGGIEYQDQKIYFPQPDARLPARLRDGNVTWVTWGRRKDEATGKFPNGGWARLASIKSGKWKPWHPRPVLIAADQFMEKDHGNQSHWVKLDKRMVIQGLL
;
A
#
# COMPACT_ATOMS: atom_id res chain seq x y z
N MET A 1 -5.87 0.42 -9.62
CA MET A 1 -4.70 0.01 -8.79
C MET A 1 -4.24 1.25 -8.05
N CYS A 2 -4.16 1.19 -6.73
CA CYS A 2 -3.76 2.32 -5.88
C CYS A 2 -2.33 2.77 -6.24
N GLY A 3 -2.19 4.02 -6.68
CA GLY A 3 -0.90 4.63 -7.05
C GLY A 3 -0.46 5.73 -6.10
N GLY A 4 -1.28 6.08 -5.10
CA GLY A 4 -0.97 7.12 -4.13
C GLY A 4 -1.93 7.09 -2.95
N ILE A 5 -1.50 7.66 -1.83
CA ILE A 5 -2.32 7.88 -0.64
C ILE A 5 -2.13 9.31 -0.14
N GLU A 6 -3.10 9.80 0.61
CA GLU A 6 -2.98 11.02 1.41
C GLU A 6 -3.11 10.63 2.87
N TYR A 7 -2.22 11.14 3.72
CA TYR A 7 -2.27 10.95 5.16
C TYR A 7 -1.80 12.24 5.83
N GLN A 8 -2.63 12.82 6.69
CA GLN A 8 -2.34 14.07 7.41
C GLN A 8 -1.90 15.19 6.46
N ASP A 9 -2.70 15.44 5.42
CA ASP A 9 -2.47 16.46 4.38
C ASP A 9 -1.20 16.24 3.53
N GLN A 10 -0.52 15.09 3.67
CA GLN A 10 0.63 14.73 2.85
C GLN A 10 0.25 13.69 1.80
N LYS A 11 0.44 14.03 0.52
CA LYS A 11 0.28 13.11 -0.62
C LYS A 11 1.56 12.34 -0.90
N ILE A 12 1.43 11.02 -0.97
CA ILE A 12 2.52 10.08 -1.21
C ILE A 12 2.19 9.28 -2.46
N TYR A 13 3.13 9.21 -3.40
CA TYR A 13 2.92 8.55 -4.68
C TYR A 13 3.85 7.36 -4.83
N PHE A 14 3.32 6.21 -5.25
CA PHE A 14 4.12 4.98 -5.41
C PHE A 14 5.38 5.14 -6.30
N PRO A 15 5.35 5.91 -7.42
CA PRO A 15 6.53 6.11 -8.26
C PRO A 15 7.70 6.83 -7.57
N GLN A 16 7.46 7.51 -6.44
CA GLN A 16 8.55 8.12 -5.67
C GLN A 16 9.45 7.01 -5.11
N PRO A 17 10.78 7.05 -5.31
CA PRO A 17 11.70 5.99 -4.88
C PRO A 17 11.57 5.66 -3.39
N ASP A 18 11.45 6.69 -2.55
CA ASP A 18 11.38 6.58 -1.09
C ASP A 18 9.95 6.60 -0.55
N ALA A 19 8.95 6.28 -1.39
CA ALA A 19 7.56 6.25 -0.92
C ALA A 19 7.41 5.26 0.25
N ARG A 20 6.84 5.75 1.35
CA ARG A 20 6.55 4.97 2.55
C ARG A 20 5.07 5.06 2.87
N LEU A 21 4.54 4.00 3.47
CA LEU A 21 3.15 3.94 3.93
C LEU A 21 3.10 3.98 5.46
N PRO A 22 2.14 4.71 6.03
CA PRO A 22 1.88 4.71 7.46
C PRO A 22 1.12 3.42 7.86
N ALA A 23 1.84 2.42 8.36
CA ALA A 23 1.27 1.21 8.91
C ALA A 23 0.85 1.42 10.37
N ARG A 24 -0.41 1.13 10.68
CA ARG A 24 -0.97 1.22 12.02
C ARG A 24 -0.58 0.00 12.86
N LEU A 25 -0.04 0.26 14.04
CA LEU A 25 0.30 -0.72 15.06
C LEU A 25 -0.93 -1.03 15.93
N ARG A 26 -0.84 -2.11 16.72
CA ARG A 26 -1.95 -2.58 17.57
C ARG A 26 -2.31 -1.59 18.69
N ASP A 27 -1.33 -0.83 19.16
CA ASP A 27 -1.48 0.22 20.17
C ASP A 27 -2.09 1.52 19.59
N GLY A 28 -2.34 1.57 18.28
CA GLY A 28 -2.87 2.74 17.58
C GLY A 28 -1.81 3.67 17.03
N ASN A 29 -0.53 3.47 17.36
CA ASN A 29 0.57 4.25 16.79
C ASN A 29 0.77 3.93 15.32
N VAL A 30 1.51 4.80 14.62
CA VAL A 30 1.85 4.64 13.21
C VAL A 30 3.35 4.46 13.06
N THR A 31 3.74 3.48 12.25
CA THR A 31 5.11 3.28 11.78
C THR A 31 5.18 3.40 10.27
N TRP A 32 6.32 3.85 9.75
CA TRP A 32 6.50 4.08 8.31
C TRP A 32 7.24 2.91 7.66
N VAL A 33 6.60 2.23 6.71
CA VAL A 33 7.18 1.09 5.98
C VAL A 33 7.37 1.44 4.50
N THR A 34 8.45 0.95 3.89
CA THR A 34 8.69 1.17 2.45
C THR A 34 7.53 0.59 1.62
N TRP A 35 7.06 1.35 0.64
CA TRP A 35 5.96 0.93 -0.20
C TRP A 35 6.43 0.05 -1.35
N GLY A 36 6.24 -1.27 -1.17
CA GLY A 36 6.54 -2.25 -2.20
C GLY A 36 8.04 -2.43 -2.43
N ARG A 37 8.40 -3.41 -3.26
CA ARG A 37 9.81 -3.64 -3.62
C ARG A 37 10.21 -2.77 -4.79
N ARG A 38 11.42 -2.21 -4.75
CA ARG A 38 11.99 -1.46 -5.89
C ARG A 38 12.68 -2.41 -6.87
N LYS A 39 12.84 -1.96 -8.13
CA LYS A 39 13.50 -2.76 -9.19
C LYS A 39 14.97 -3.02 -8.84
N ASP A 40 15.61 -2.06 -8.19
CA ASP A 40 17.04 -2.05 -7.94
C ASP A 40 17.41 -2.71 -6.59
N GLU A 41 16.40 -3.11 -5.80
CA GLU A 41 16.62 -3.91 -4.59
C GLU A 41 16.95 -5.36 -4.95
N ALA A 42 18.17 -5.76 -4.62
CA ALA A 42 18.61 -7.14 -4.70
C ALA A 42 17.73 -8.04 -3.82
N THR A 43 17.11 -9.06 -4.45
CA THR A 43 16.46 -10.21 -3.79
C THR A 43 15.64 -9.88 -2.52
N GLY A 44 14.46 -9.29 -2.69
CA GLY A 44 13.54 -9.05 -1.56
C GLY A 44 12.57 -10.20 -1.28
N LYS A 45 12.03 -10.22 -0.05
CA LYS A 45 11.00 -11.17 0.43
C LYS A 45 9.63 -11.01 -0.23
N PHE A 46 9.45 -10.09 -1.18
CA PHE A 46 8.19 -9.88 -1.89
C PHE A 46 8.41 -9.71 -3.39
N PRO A 47 7.40 -10.01 -4.23
CA PRO A 47 7.43 -9.69 -5.65
C PRO A 47 7.49 -8.18 -5.88
N ASN A 48 8.00 -7.78 -7.04
CA ASN A 48 8.06 -6.38 -7.45
C ASN A 48 6.64 -5.78 -7.58
N GLY A 49 6.43 -4.59 -7.04
CA GLY A 49 5.17 -3.86 -7.11
C GLY A 49 4.71 -3.30 -5.76
N GLY A 50 3.68 -2.46 -5.79
CA GLY A 50 3.13 -1.78 -4.62
C GLY A 50 1.77 -2.32 -4.14
N TRP A 51 1.27 -3.41 -4.71
CA TRP A 51 -0.08 -3.90 -4.44
C TRP A 51 -0.17 -5.42 -4.53
N ALA A 52 -1.16 -5.98 -3.83
CA ALA A 52 -1.49 -7.38 -3.83
C ALA A 52 -2.98 -7.57 -4.17
N ARG A 53 -3.28 -8.33 -5.24
CA ARG A 53 -4.67 -8.64 -5.58
C ARG A 53 -5.27 -9.57 -4.54
N LEU A 54 -6.41 -9.21 -3.96
CA LEU A 54 -7.10 -10.00 -2.94
C LEU A 54 -7.36 -11.45 -3.40
N ALA A 55 -7.78 -11.64 -4.66
CA ALA A 55 -7.99 -12.97 -5.22
C ALA A 55 -6.70 -13.82 -5.23
N SER A 56 -5.54 -13.23 -5.55
CA SER A 56 -4.25 -13.93 -5.52
C SER A 56 -3.81 -14.28 -4.10
N ILE A 57 -4.14 -13.44 -3.12
CA ILE A 57 -3.88 -13.72 -1.69
C ILE A 57 -4.74 -14.92 -1.26
N LYS A 58 -6.05 -14.87 -1.53
CA LYS A 58 -7.00 -15.92 -1.18
C LYS A 58 -6.68 -17.25 -1.87
N SER A 59 -6.19 -17.23 -3.10
CA SER A 59 -5.76 -18.44 -3.81
C SER A 59 -4.41 -19.00 -3.33
N GLY A 60 -3.83 -18.45 -2.26
CA GLY A 60 -2.59 -18.95 -1.66
C GLY A 60 -1.31 -18.64 -2.43
N LYS A 61 -1.37 -17.86 -3.53
CA LYS A 61 -0.16 -17.53 -4.33
C LYS A 61 0.88 -16.79 -3.49
N TRP A 62 0.44 -16.08 -2.45
CA TRP A 62 1.33 -15.30 -1.60
C TRP A 62 1.98 -16.09 -0.46
N LYS A 63 1.61 -17.37 -0.23
CA LYS A 63 2.13 -18.19 0.87
C LYS A 63 3.67 -18.25 0.95
N PRO A 64 4.43 -18.36 -0.16
CA PRO A 64 5.91 -18.44 -0.09
C PRO A 64 6.59 -17.22 0.54
N TRP A 65 5.91 -16.08 0.57
CA TRP A 65 6.43 -14.82 1.14
C TRP A 65 5.96 -14.57 2.58
N HIS A 66 5.19 -15.50 3.17
CA HIS A 66 4.68 -15.42 4.55
C HIS A 66 4.06 -14.05 4.91
N PRO A 67 3.11 -13.54 4.10
CA PRO A 67 2.61 -12.19 4.26
C PRO A 67 1.83 -12.02 5.56
N ARG A 68 2.03 -10.89 6.23
CA ARG A 68 1.28 -10.46 7.40
C ARG A 68 0.36 -9.32 7.02
N PRO A 69 -0.96 -9.40 7.29
CA PRO A 69 -1.85 -8.29 7.02
C PRO A 69 -1.49 -7.11 7.93
N VAL A 70 -1.45 -5.92 7.33
CA VAL A 70 -1.25 -4.66 8.04
C VAL A 70 -2.35 -3.68 7.66
N LEU A 71 -2.66 -2.74 8.54
CA LEU A 71 -3.61 -1.66 8.27
C LEU A 71 -2.81 -0.42 7.91
N ILE A 72 -3.08 0.17 6.75
CA ILE A 72 -2.48 1.42 6.31
C ILE A 72 -3.48 2.52 6.61
N ALA A 73 -3.03 3.52 7.36
CA ALA A 73 -3.82 4.71 7.64
C ALA A 73 -3.78 5.64 6.42
N ALA A 74 -4.92 6.16 6.00
CA ALA A 74 -4.99 7.13 4.91
C ALA A 74 -6.30 7.89 5.01
N ASP A 75 -6.26 9.17 4.66
CA ASP A 75 -7.44 10.00 4.50
C ASP A 75 -8.06 9.80 3.12
N GLN A 76 -7.21 9.60 2.10
CA GLN A 76 -7.62 9.33 0.72
C GLN A 76 -6.67 8.35 0.04
N PHE A 77 -7.15 7.66 -0.99
CA PHE A 77 -6.30 6.92 -1.91
C PHE A 77 -6.53 7.37 -3.34
N MET A 78 -5.54 7.15 -4.19
CA MET A 78 -5.54 7.58 -5.58
C MET A 78 -5.50 6.37 -6.51
N GLU A 79 -6.47 6.30 -7.40
CA GLU A 79 -6.47 5.35 -8.51
C GLU A 79 -6.45 6.08 -9.84
N LYS A 80 -5.92 5.39 -10.85
CA LYS A 80 -6.02 5.84 -12.22
C LYS A 80 -7.16 5.12 -12.93
N ASP A 81 -7.96 5.88 -13.66
CA ASP A 81 -8.99 5.33 -14.54
C ASP A 81 -8.39 4.75 -15.84
N HIS A 82 -9.27 4.30 -16.74
CA HIS A 82 -8.88 3.77 -18.05
C HIS A 82 -8.19 4.81 -18.96
N GLY A 83 -8.45 6.10 -18.73
CA GLY A 83 -7.82 7.23 -19.42
C GLY A 83 -6.53 7.71 -18.74
N ASN A 84 -6.01 6.98 -17.75
CA ASN A 84 -4.81 7.32 -16.97
C ASN A 84 -4.96 8.61 -16.14
N GLN A 85 -6.18 9.09 -15.92
CA GLN A 85 -6.46 10.24 -15.06
C GLN A 85 -6.52 9.81 -13.59
N SER A 86 -5.95 10.64 -12.72
CA SER A 86 -5.86 10.37 -11.27
C SER A 86 -7.13 10.81 -10.56
N HIS A 87 -7.77 9.88 -9.86
CA HIS A 87 -8.95 10.12 -9.02
C HIS A 87 -8.61 9.86 -7.56
N TRP A 88 -8.87 10.84 -6.72
CA TRP A 88 -8.71 10.75 -5.28
C TRP A 88 -10.04 10.38 -4.62
N VAL A 89 -10.04 9.26 -3.91
CA VAL A 89 -11.21 8.74 -3.22
C VAL A 89 -10.99 8.88 -1.73
N LYS A 90 -11.88 9.64 -1.08
CA LYS A 90 -11.87 9.83 0.37
C LYS A 90 -12.25 8.54 1.09
N LEU A 91 -11.52 8.22 2.14
CA LEU A 91 -11.87 7.17 3.08
C LEU A 91 -12.69 7.76 4.23
N ASP A 92 -13.67 6.99 4.68
CA ASP A 92 -14.33 7.31 5.95
C ASP A 92 -13.33 7.16 7.10
N LYS A 93 -13.50 7.93 8.19
CA LYS A 93 -12.61 7.89 9.36
C LYS A 93 -12.50 6.52 10.03
N ARG A 94 -13.44 5.62 9.77
CA ARG A 94 -13.46 4.23 10.27
C ARG A 94 -12.84 3.23 9.30
N MET A 95 -12.54 3.66 8.07
CA MET A 95 -11.95 2.81 7.03
C MET A 95 -10.42 2.88 7.06
N VAL A 96 -9.82 1.81 6.56
CA VAL A 96 -8.37 1.65 6.42
C VAL A 96 -8.10 0.88 5.14
N ILE A 97 -6.89 1.03 4.60
CA ILE A 97 -6.43 0.23 3.47
C ILE A 97 -5.70 -1.00 4.02
N GLN A 98 -6.02 -2.18 3.52
CA GLN A 98 -5.29 -3.39 3.90
C GLN A 98 -4.03 -3.56 3.04
N GLY A 99 -2.88 -3.69 3.70
CA GLY A 99 -1.59 -4.02 3.09
C GLY A 99 -1.07 -5.39 3.52
N LEU A 100 0.08 -5.78 2.96
CA LEU A 100 0.86 -6.96 3.35
C LEU A 100 2.30 -6.55 3.68
N LEU A 101 2.87 -7.12 4.74
CA LEU A 101 4.26 -6.97 5.17
C LEU A 101 4.92 -8.34 5.41
#